data_AF-A0A958V047-F1
#
_entry.id   AF-A0A958V047-F1
#
_cell.length_a   1.000
_cell.length_b   1.000
_cell.length_c   1.000
_cell.angle_alpha   90.00
_cell.angle_beta   90.00
_cell.angle_gamma   90.00
#
_symmetry.space_group_name_H-M   'P 1'
#
loop_
_entity.id
_entity.type
_entity.pdbx_description
1 polymer ?
#
loop_
_entity_poly.entity_id
_entity_poly.type
_entity_poly.pdbx_seq_one_letter_code
_entity_poly.pdbx_strand_id
1 'polypeptide(L)' 'MFHKEGIKIILISMVLFTILLFTADYAIHIEWLRIAAMLILLFFFLLILQFFRNPKRTTVLNDNHIIAPVD' A
#
# COMPACT_ATOMS: atom_id res chain seq x y z
N MET A 1 10.65 0.15 6.77
CA MET A 1 10.07 -0.91 7.63
C MET A 1 8.58 -0.64 7.74
N PHE A 2 7.73 -1.67 7.81
CA PHE A 2 6.29 -1.49 8.03
C PHE A 2 5.97 -1.45 9.51
N HIS A 3 4.89 -0.77 9.88
CA HIS A 3 4.31 -0.83 11.21
C HIS A 3 3.91 -2.27 11.53
N LYS A 4 4.20 -2.73 12.76
CA LYS A 4 3.89 -4.11 13.19
C LYS A 4 2.39 -4.42 13.08
N GLU A 5 1.54 -3.46 13.43
CA GLU A 5 0.07 -3.58 13.30
C GLU A 5 -0.40 -3.64 11.84
N GLY A 6 0.34 -2.97 10.94
CA GLY A 6 0.05 -2.95 9.51
C GLY A 6 0.32 -4.28 8.80
N ILE A 7 1.14 -5.16 9.37
CA ILE A 7 1.54 -6.42 8.72
C ILE A 7 0.34 -7.30 8.41
N LYS A 8 -0.63 -7.42 9.34
CA LYS A 8 -1.85 -8.22 9.11
C LYS A 8 -2.65 -7.69 7.93
N ILE A 9 -2.81 -6.37 7.84
CA ILE A 9 -3.57 -5.72 6.77
C ILE A 9 -2.83 -5.87 5.44
N ILE A 10 -1.52 -5.60 5.40
CA ILE A 10 -0.68 -5.80 4.21
C ILE A 10 -0.82 -7.23 3.67
N LEU A 11 -0.81 -8.24 4.55
CA LEU A 11 -0.90 -9.64 4.13
C LEU A 11 -2.27 -9.98 3.53
N ILE A 12 -3.36 -9.52 4.14
CA ILE A 12 -4.72 -9.68 3.59
C ILE A 12 -4.83 -8.95 2.25
N SER A 13 -4.34 -7.70 2.18
CA SER A 13 -4.34 -6.91 0.94
C SER A 13 -3.52 -7.57 -0.17
N MET A 14 -2.41 -8.24 0.15
CA MET A 14 -1.59 -8.97 -0.83
C MET A 14 -2.33 -10.17 -1.44
N VAL A 15 -3.06 -10.92 -0.60
CA VAL A 15 -3.88 -12.04 -1.07
C VAL A 15 -5.00 -11.53 -1.97
N LEU A 16 -5.73 -10.49 -1.55
CA LEU A 16 -6.78 -9.87 -2.34
C LEU A 16 -6.25 -9.31 -3.67
N PHE A 17 -5.11 -8.61 -3.63
CA PHE A 17 -4.45 -8.08 -4.82
C PHE A 17 -4.12 -9.18 -5.83
N THR A 18 -3.57 -10.30 -5.35
CA THR A 18 -3.27 -11.47 -6.19
C THR A 18 -4.53 -12.06 -6.84
N ILE A 19 -5.61 -12.23 -6.07
CA ILE A 19 -6.89 -12.73 -6.59
C ILE A 19 -7.45 -11.78 -7.65
N LEU A 20 -7.40 -10.48 -7.42
CA LEU A 20 -7.87 -9.47 -8.36
C LEU A 20 -7.02 -9.42 -9.64
N LEU A 21 -5.70 -9.60 -9.53
CA LEU A 21 -4.82 -9.69 -10.71
C LEU A 21 -5.20 -10.87 -11.60
N PHE A 22 -5.35 -12.08 -11.03
CA PHE A 22 -5.77 -13.24 -11.81
C PHE A 22 -7.18 -13.10 -12.37
N THR A 23 -8.09 -12.47 -11.60
CA THR A 23 -9.45 -12.20 -12.09
C THR A 23 -9.43 -11.23 -13.27
N ALA A 24 -8.63 -10.17 -13.20
CA ALA A 24 -8.46 -9.22 -14.30
C ALA A 24 -7.83 -9.87 -15.53
N ASP A 25 -6.84 -10.75 -15.33
CA ASP A 25 -6.19 -11.49 -16.42
C ASP A 25 -7.15 -12.41 -17.17
N TYR A 26 -7.98 -13.15 -16.42
CA TYR A 26 -8.94 -14.10 -16.96
C TYR A 26 -10.16 -13.41 -17.61
N ALA A 27 -10.71 -12.37 -16.96
CA ALA A 27 -11.98 -11.78 -17.37
C ALA A 27 -11.85 -10.69 -18.45
N ILE A 28 -10.68 -10.02 -18.56
CA ILE A 28 -10.49 -8.91 -19.48
C ILE A 28 -9.67 -9.36 -20.70
N HIS A 29 -10.36 -9.66 -21.80
CA HIS A 29 -9.71 -10.10 -23.04
C HIS A 29 -9.10 -8.96 -23.88
N ILE A 30 -9.49 -7.72 -23.62
CA ILE A 30 -8.95 -6.54 -24.30
C ILE A 30 -7.61 -6.17 -23.65
N GLU A 31 -6.52 -6.35 -24.40
CA GLU A 31 -5.16 -6.28 -23.87
C GLU A 31 -4.82 -4.96 -23.16
N TRP A 32 -5.03 -3.81 -23.81
CA TRP A 32 -4.71 -2.51 -23.23
C TRP A 32 -5.54 -2.22 -21.97
N LEU A 33 -6.80 -2.65 -21.96
CA LEU A 33 -7.71 -2.45 -20.83
C LEU A 33 -7.33 -3.33 -19.64
N ARG A 34 -6.94 -4.59 -19.91
CA ARG A 34 -6.41 -5.50 -18.89
C ARG A 34 -5.17 -4.92 -18.23
N ILE A 35 -4.21 -4.43 -19.04
CA ILE A 35 -2.98 -3.81 -18.54
C ILE A 35 -3.32 -2.56 -17.70
N ALA A 36 -4.20 -1.68 -18.19
CA ALA A 36 -4.62 -0.50 -17.45
C ALA A 36 -5.25 -0.86 -16.09
N ALA A 37 -6.14 -1.86 -16.05
CA ALA A 37 -6.76 -2.34 -14.82
C ALA A 37 -5.73 -2.91 -13.83
N MET A 38 -4.77 -3.72 -14.32
CA MET A 38 -3.68 -4.26 -13.49
C MET A 38 -2.78 -3.16 -12.92
N LEU A 39 -2.49 -2.11 -13.69
CA LEU A 39 -1.71 -0.96 -13.21
C LEU A 39 -2.46 -0.17 -12.14
N ILE A 40 -3.78 0.01 -12.30
CA ILE A 40 -4.63 0.64 -11.28
C ILE A 40 -4.63 -0.18 -9.99
N LEU A 41 -4.80 -1.51 -10.08
CA LEU A 41 -4.72 -2.41 -8.93
C LEU A 41 -3.36 -2.31 -8.23
N LEU A 42 -2.26 -2.29 -9.01
CA LEU A 42 -0.92 -2.16 -8.48
C LEU A 42 -0.74 -0.81 -7.76
N PHE A 43 -1.22 0.28 -8.37
CA PHE A 43 -1.17 1.61 -7.76
C PHE A 43 -1.86 1.64 -6.39
N PHE A 44 -3.07 1.07 -6.27
CA PHE A 44 -3.77 0.99 -4.99
C PHE A 44 -3.04 0.10 -3.98
N PHE A 45 -2.49 -1.04 -4.41
CA PHE A 45 -1.71 -1.89 -3.52
C PHE A 45 -0.47 -1.15 -2.99
N LEU A 46 0.23 -0.39 -3.84
CA LEU A 46 1.35 0.45 -3.43
C LEU A 46 0.94 1.53 -2.41
N LEU A 47 -0.25 2.15 -2.56
CA LEU A 47 -0.77 3.09 -1.57
C LEU A 47 -1.02 2.44 -0.21
N ILE A 48 -1.55 1.21 -0.19
CA ILE A 48 -1.73 0.44 1.05
C ILE A 48 -0.36 0.21 1.72
N LEU A 49 0.64 -0.22 0.95
CA LEU A 49 2.00 -0.39 1.48
C LEU A 49 2.56 0.94 2.00
N GLN A 50 2.36 2.04 1.28
CA GLN A 50 2.83 3.36 1.69
C GLN A 50 2.22 3.81 3.02
N PHE A 51 0.91 3.59 3.21
CA PHE A 51 0.20 3.95 4.44
C PHE A 51 0.77 3.23 5.67
N PHE A 52 1.11 1.94 5.55
CA PHE A 52 1.64 1.17 6.67
C PHE A 52 3.16 1.27 6.84
N ARG A 53 3.85 2.10 6.07
CA ARG A 53 5.29 2.32 6.22
C ARG A 53 5.58 3.12 7.49
N ASN A 54 6.59 2.72 8.25
CA ASN A 54 7.16 3.50 9.34
C ASN A 54 8.27 4.43 8.80
N PRO A 55 8.04 5.76 8.74
CA PRO A 55 9.00 6.73 8.21
C PRO A 55 10.08 7.05 9.25
N LYS A 56 11.30 7.29 8.77
CA LYS A 56 12.38 7.77 9.64
C LYS A 56 12.13 9.24 9.97
N ARG A 57 12.04 9.56 11.26
CA ARG A 57 11.89 10.93 11.75
C ARG A 57 13.25 11.47 12.20
N THR A 58 13.65 12.59 11.63
CA THR A 58 14.79 13.38 12.11
C THR A 58 14.26 14.73 12.58
N THR A 59 13.72 14.76 13.79
CA THR A 59 13.23 15.99 14.43
C THR A 59 14.19 16.44 15.50
N VAL A 60 14.55 17.73 15.53
CA VAL A 60 15.34 18.32 16.62
C VAL A 60 14.46 18.37 17.86
N LEU A 61 14.88 17.71 18.93
CA LEU A 61 14.19 17.75 20.22
C LEU A 61 14.23 19.18 20.76
N ASN A 62 13.06 19.77 21.00
CA ASN A 62 12.90 21.10 21.57
C ASN A 62 11.68 21.08 22.50
N ASP A 63 11.86 21.48 23.75
CA ASP A 63 10.83 21.45 24.79
C ASP A 63 9.63 22.37 24.49
N ASN A 64 9.78 23.30 23.54
CA ASN A 64 8.70 24.18 23.09
C ASN A 64 7.92 23.63 21.89
N HIS A 65 8.22 22.42 21.40
CA HIS A 65 7.54 21.82 20.26
C HIS A 65 6.74 20.56 20.64
N ILE A 66 5.46 20.55 20.27
CA ILE A 66 4.63 19.34 20.29
C ILE A 66 4.85 18.60 18.97
N ILE A 67 5.41 17.39 19.04
CA ILE A 67 5.65 16.54 17.89
C ILE A 67 4.50 15.55 17.76
N ALA A 68 3.93 15.42 16.56
CA ALA A 68 2.86 14.46 16.31
C ALA A 68 3.33 13.02 16.60
N PRO A 69 2.53 12.20 17.31
CA PRO A 69 2.97 10.88 17.76
C PRO A 69 3.16 9.87 16.61
N VAL A 70 2.46 10.07 15.48
CA VAL A 70 2.55 9.22 14.28
C VAL A 70 2.32 10.06 13.02
N ASP A 71 2.75 9.57 11.85
CA ASP A 71 2.54 10.22 10.55
C ASP A 71 1.09 10.06 10.09
#